data_AF-A0A2H3E5P7-F1
#
_entry.id   AF-A0A2H3E5P7-F1
#
_cell.length_a   1.000
_cell.length_b   1.000
_cell.length_c   1.000
_cell.angle_alpha   90.00
_cell.angle_beta   90.00
_cell.angle_gamma   90.00
#
_symmetry.space_group_name_H-M   'P 1'
#
loop_
_entity.id
_entity.type
_entity.pdbx_description
1 polymer ?
#
loop_
_entity_poly.entity_id
_entity_poly.type
_entity_poly.pdbx_seq_one_letter_code
_entity_poly.pdbx_strand_id
1 'polypeptide(L)'
;MHAAHQSPSNSSPTTLSCVSKEPGTETATLRKSLCCHGTVHNFDFDKSHGYSLEWASEIEFQAWLKSEIKAKCIEFNLKETRCNKKAIEDQVWTDTWMYVCAREGGGGAKKNRQKSAKAADWDRKVPIKRLADGCPCWLQVKRYPDTNLLCGKYNDTHSHDIGKENILYTNIS
;
A
#
# COMPACT_ATOMS: atom_id res chain seq x y z
N MET A 1 -28.73 4.76 65.43
CA MET A 1 -29.06 6.18 65.17
C MET A 1 -28.70 6.45 63.71
N HIS A 2 -29.64 6.26 62.76
CA HIS A 2 -30.36 7.33 62.03
C HIS A 2 -29.38 8.34 61.40
N ALA A 3 -29.34 8.64 60.10
CA ALA A 3 -30.40 8.82 59.10
C ALA A 3 -29.82 8.65 57.66
N ALA A 4 -30.56 8.07 56.71
CA ALA A 4 -31.35 8.73 55.64
C ALA A 4 -30.53 9.41 54.53
N HIS A 5 -30.66 8.92 53.27
CA HIS A 5 -30.62 9.66 52.00
C HIS A 5 -31.01 8.65 50.88
N GLN A 6 -32.27 8.62 50.43
CA GLN A 6 -32.87 9.37 49.31
C GLN A 6 -32.67 8.71 47.93
N SER A 7 -33.79 8.23 47.37
CA SER A 7 -34.01 7.87 45.97
C SER A 7 -34.06 9.11 45.06
N PRO A 8 -33.81 8.93 43.76
CA PRO A 8 -34.64 9.53 42.71
C PRO A 8 -35.03 8.47 41.65
N SER A 9 -36.31 8.19 41.42
CA SER A 9 -37.28 8.93 40.59
C SER A 9 -37.13 8.66 39.08
N ASN A 10 -38.11 7.91 38.57
CA ASN A 10 -38.44 7.67 37.17
C ASN A 10 -38.53 8.96 36.34
N SER A 11 -38.04 8.90 35.11
CA SER A 11 -38.65 9.62 33.99
C SER A 11 -38.43 8.87 32.68
N SER A 12 -39.55 8.46 32.09
CA SER A 12 -39.68 7.95 30.73
C SER A 12 -39.37 9.04 29.69
N PRO A 13 -39.04 8.65 28.46
CA PRO A 13 -39.51 9.37 27.29
C PRO A 13 -40.37 8.48 26.39
N THR A 14 -41.64 8.88 26.33
CA THR A 14 -42.43 9.11 25.12
C THR A 14 -42.25 8.16 23.93
N THR A 15 -43.27 7.32 23.78
CA THR A 15 -43.73 6.62 22.58
C THR A 15 -43.70 7.52 21.34
N LEU A 16 -42.88 7.17 20.35
CA LEU A 16 -43.09 7.55 18.95
C LEU A 16 -43.69 6.34 18.23
N SER A 17 -45.00 6.39 18.00
CA SER A 17 -45.70 5.44 17.14
C SER A 17 -45.32 5.72 15.69
N CYS A 18 -44.51 4.84 15.09
CA CYS A 18 -44.32 4.84 13.65
C CYS A 18 -45.32 3.85 13.04
N VAL A 19 -46.34 4.42 12.40
CA VAL A 19 -47.30 3.71 11.54
C VAL A 19 -46.55 2.85 10.53
N SER A 20 -46.77 1.54 10.58
CA SER A 20 -46.38 0.61 9.52
C SER A 20 -47.17 0.93 8.26
N LYS A 21 -46.51 1.53 7.28
CA LYS A 21 -46.96 1.52 5.88
C LYS A 21 -46.11 0.51 5.13
N GLU A 22 -46.75 -0.59 4.76
CA GLU A 22 -46.31 -1.54 3.74
C GLU A 22 -45.86 -0.78 2.48
N PRO A 23 -44.64 -0.98 1.95
CA PRO A 23 -44.34 -0.62 0.58
C PRO A 23 -44.69 -1.81 -0.33
N GLY A 24 -45.70 -1.57 -1.16
CA GLY A 24 -46.07 -2.43 -2.25
C GLY A 24 -44.95 -2.64 -3.26
N THR A 25 -45.10 -3.74 -3.96
CA THR A 25 -44.38 -4.19 -5.16
C THR A 25 -44.17 -3.06 -6.16
N GLU A 26 -42.99 -2.42 -6.12
CA GLU A 26 -42.46 -1.68 -7.26
C GLU A 26 -41.35 -2.51 -7.90
N THR A 27 -41.71 -3.11 -9.04
CA THR A 27 -40.80 -3.72 -9.99
C THR A 27 -39.67 -2.75 -10.34
N ALA A 28 -38.50 -2.96 -9.74
CA ALA A 28 -37.27 -2.28 -10.10
C ALA A 28 -36.97 -2.58 -11.57
N THR A 29 -37.26 -1.59 -12.41
CA THR A 29 -36.93 -1.60 -13.82
C THR A 29 -35.42 -1.73 -13.94
N LEU A 30 -34.98 -2.90 -14.40
CA LEU A 30 -33.60 -3.21 -14.76
C LEU A 30 -33.13 -2.18 -15.79
N ARG A 31 -32.54 -1.08 -15.33
CA ARG A 31 -31.73 -0.21 -16.19
C ARG A 31 -30.50 -1.03 -16.55
N LYS A 32 -30.58 -1.72 -17.69
CA LYS A 32 -29.41 -2.22 -18.42
C LYS A 32 -28.53 -1.02 -18.72
N SER A 33 -27.61 -0.75 -17.79
CA SER A 33 -26.41 0.00 -18.08
C SER A 33 -25.72 -0.77 -19.19
N LEU A 34 -25.68 -0.17 -20.37
CA LEU A 34 -24.92 -0.67 -21.50
C LEU A 34 -23.44 -0.43 -21.17
N CYS A 35 -22.87 -1.22 -20.26
CA CYS A 35 -21.45 -1.22 -20.02
C CYS A 35 -20.78 -1.86 -21.24
N CYS A 36 -20.20 -0.98 -22.07
CA CYS A 36 -19.05 -1.29 -22.89
C CYS A 36 -18.11 -2.22 -22.10
N HIS A 37 -17.66 -3.31 -22.75
CA HIS A 37 -16.82 -4.36 -22.18
C HIS A 37 -15.45 -3.80 -21.72
N GLY A 38 -15.44 -3.06 -20.63
CA GLY A 38 -14.25 -2.67 -19.90
C GLY A 38 -13.96 -3.76 -18.88
N THR A 39 -12.84 -4.45 -19.05
CA THR A 39 -12.34 -5.43 -18.08
C THR A 39 -12.30 -4.79 -16.69
N VAL A 40 -13.05 -5.36 -15.74
CA VAL A 40 -13.07 -4.88 -14.36
C VAL A 40 -11.76 -5.30 -13.70
N HIS A 41 -10.87 -4.34 -13.44
CA HIS A 41 -9.58 -4.56 -12.78
C HIS A 41 -9.75 -4.64 -11.25
N ASN A 42 -10.50 -5.63 -10.77
CA ASN A 42 -10.71 -5.91 -9.34
C ASN A 42 -9.65 -6.89 -8.79
N PHE A 43 -9.82 -7.32 -7.53
CA PHE A 43 -8.90 -8.24 -6.85
C PHE A 43 -8.64 -9.54 -7.62
N ASP A 44 -9.70 -10.21 -8.07
CA ASP A 44 -9.58 -11.48 -8.82
C ASP A 44 -8.90 -11.30 -10.17
N PHE A 45 -9.16 -10.15 -10.83
CA PHE A 45 -8.45 -9.78 -12.03
C PHE A 45 -6.95 -9.62 -11.75
N ASP A 46 -6.55 -8.88 -10.73
CA ASP A 46 -5.14 -8.67 -10.42
C ASP A 46 -4.43 -10.00 -10.06
N LYS A 47 -5.11 -10.89 -9.34
CA LYS A 47 -4.61 -12.24 -9.00
C LYS A 47 -4.29 -13.08 -10.24
N SER A 48 -5.13 -12.99 -11.29
CA SER A 48 -4.88 -13.65 -12.57
C SER A 48 -3.84 -12.95 -13.46
N HIS A 49 -3.40 -11.72 -13.12
CA HIS A 49 -2.48 -10.89 -13.91
C HIS A 49 -1.11 -10.65 -13.23
N GLY A 50 -0.73 -11.58 -12.35
CA GLY A 50 0.61 -11.65 -11.76
C GLY A 50 0.75 -10.95 -10.42
N TYR A 51 -0.35 -10.52 -9.77
CA TYR A 51 -0.32 -10.22 -8.34
C TYR A 51 -0.42 -11.52 -7.54
N SER A 52 0.72 -12.19 -7.37
CA SER A 52 0.80 -13.49 -6.71
C SER A 52 0.88 -13.42 -5.19
N LEU A 53 1.22 -12.26 -4.62
CA LEU A 53 1.28 -12.06 -3.17
C LEU A 53 -0.06 -11.54 -2.66
N GLU A 54 -0.46 -12.00 -1.47
CA GLU A 54 -1.71 -11.67 -0.82
C GLU A 54 -1.46 -11.51 0.68
N TRP A 55 -2.06 -10.49 1.30
CA TRP A 55 -2.00 -10.27 2.74
C TRP A 55 -3.40 -9.90 3.23
N ALA A 56 -3.81 -10.46 4.37
CA ALA A 56 -5.14 -10.23 4.94
C ALA A 56 -5.28 -8.83 5.54
N SER A 57 -4.17 -8.19 5.86
CA SER A 57 -4.12 -6.85 6.42
C SER A 57 -2.81 -6.12 6.10
N GLU A 58 -2.81 -4.81 6.31
CA GLU A 58 -1.59 -4.01 6.25
C GLU A 58 -0.54 -4.46 7.28
N ILE A 59 -0.96 -4.98 8.44
CA ILE A 59 -0.05 -5.47 9.47
C ILE A 59 0.73 -6.68 8.97
N GLU A 60 0.05 -7.62 8.31
CA GLU A 60 0.69 -8.80 7.71
C GLU A 60 1.64 -8.41 6.59
N PHE A 61 1.23 -7.47 5.74
CA PHE A 61 2.09 -6.93 4.69
C PHE A 61 3.36 -6.31 5.28
N GLN A 62 3.24 -5.46 6.32
CA GLN A 62 4.40 -4.84 6.96
C GLN A 62 5.32 -5.86 7.64
N ALA A 63 4.76 -6.92 8.25
CA ALA A 63 5.54 -8.01 8.81
C ALA A 63 6.30 -8.78 7.72
N TRP A 64 5.63 -9.09 6.61
CA TRP A 64 6.25 -9.71 5.44
C TRP A 64 7.37 -8.82 4.86
N LEU A 65 7.11 -7.54 4.64
CA LEU A 65 8.07 -6.59 4.08
C LEU A 65 9.33 -6.50 4.96
N LYS A 66 9.17 -6.43 6.29
CA LYS A 66 10.29 -6.46 7.24
C LYS A 66 11.07 -7.76 7.18
N SER A 67 10.38 -8.90 7.09
CA SER A 67 11.02 -10.21 6.98
C SER A 67 11.83 -10.32 5.69
N GLU A 68 11.31 -9.79 4.59
CA GLU A 68 11.92 -9.83 3.27
C GLU A 68 13.18 -8.96 3.20
N ILE A 69 13.06 -7.72 3.68
CA ILE A 69 14.17 -6.77 3.86
C ILE A 69 15.30 -7.43 4.66
N LYS A 70 14.97 -8.06 5.79
CA LYS A 70 15.95 -8.71 6.66
C LYS A 70 16.58 -9.95 6.01
N ALA A 71 15.77 -10.83 5.44
CA ALA A 71 16.23 -12.09 4.86
C ALA A 71 17.17 -11.87 3.68
N LYS A 72 16.86 -10.89 2.83
CA LYS A 72 17.66 -10.57 1.64
C LYS A 72 18.72 -9.50 1.91
N CYS A 73 18.74 -8.93 3.12
CA CYS A 73 19.57 -7.80 3.48
C CYS A 73 19.47 -6.67 2.45
N ILE A 74 18.25 -6.30 2.06
CA ILE A 74 17.94 -5.21 1.12
C ILE A 74 17.14 -4.11 1.83
N GLU A 75 17.01 -2.96 1.19
CA GLU A 75 16.19 -1.85 1.68
C GLU A 75 15.23 -1.40 0.57
N PHE A 76 13.97 -1.17 0.91
CA PHE A 76 12.96 -0.65 -0.02
C PHE A 76 12.68 0.83 0.28
N ASN A 77 12.60 1.65 -0.77
CA ASN A 77 12.09 3.01 -0.74
C ASN A 77 10.69 3.05 -1.35
N LEU A 78 9.77 3.78 -0.73
CA LEU A 78 8.49 4.12 -1.35
C LEU A 78 8.74 5.14 -2.47
N LYS A 79 8.56 4.73 -3.72
CA LYS A 79 8.77 5.54 -4.92
C LYS A 79 7.53 6.35 -5.28
N GLU A 80 6.37 5.71 -5.20
CA GLU A 80 5.12 6.32 -5.64
C GLU A 80 3.94 5.80 -4.82
N THR A 81 3.03 6.70 -4.49
CA THR A 81 1.70 6.38 -3.96
C THR A 81 0.66 6.94 -4.92
N ARG A 82 -0.26 6.09 -5.37
CA ARG A 82 -1.41 6.49 -6.21
C ARG A 82 -2.70 6.17 -5.49
N CYS A 83 -3.59 7.15 -5.42
CA CYS A 83 -4.95 6.94 -4.95
C CYS A 83 -5.91 6.93 -6.17
N ASN A 84 -6.93 6.09 -6.12
CA ASN A 84 -7.97 6.06 -7.13
C ASN A 84 -8.84 7.32 -7.00
N LYS A 85 -8.99 8.07 -8.09
CA LYS A 85 -9.72 9.34 -8.10
C LYS A 85 -11.20 9.18 -8.45
N LYS A 86 -11.66 7.96 -8.74
CA LYS A 86 -13.09 7.69 -9.00
C LYS A 86 -13.93 7.87 -7.75
N ALA A 87 -15.24 8.07 -7.93
CA ALA A 87 -16.21 8.01 -6.84
C ALA A 87 -16.10 6.66 -6.11
N ILE A 88 -16.32 6.66 -4.80
CA ILE A 88 -16.09 5.48 -3.93
C ILE A 88 -16.83 4.25 -4.47
N GLU A 89 -18.08 4.42 -4.92
CA GLU A 89 -18.93 3.37 -5.51
C GLU A 89 -18.37 2.73 -6.78
N ASP A 90 -17.51 3.44 -7.52
CA ASP A 90 -16.90 2.99 -8.77
C ASP A 90 -15.44 2.54 -8.61
N GLN A 91 -14.90 2.57 -7.38
CA GLN A 91 -13.53 2.16 -7.13
C GLN A 91 -13.42 0.63 -7.19
N VAL A 92 -12.46 0.13 -7.97
CA VAL A 92 -12.08 -1.29 -8.01
C VAL A 92 -10.78 -1.57 -7.25
N TRP A 93 -10.09 -0.51 -6.84
CA TRP A 93 -8.93 -0.45 -5.94
C TRP A 93 -8.90 0.96 -5.33
N THR A 94 -8.36 1.13 -4.11
CA THR A 94 -8.29 2.44 -3.43
C THR A 94 -6.92 3.07 -3.58
N ASP A 95 -5.87 2.33 -3.23
CA ASP A 95 -4.50 2.81 -3.16
C ASP A 95 -3.55 1.82 -3.82
N THR A 96 -2.49 2.36 -4.41
CA THR A 96 -1.35 1.59 -4.91
C THR A 96 -0.06 2.20 -4.38
N TRP A 97 0.79 1.38 -3.80
CA TRP A 97 2.13 1.74 -3.37
C TRP A 97 3.16 1.04 -4.24
N MET A 98 4.14 1.80 -4.73
CA MET A 98 5.28 1.27 -5.47
C MET A 98 6.54 1.41 -4.62
N TYR A 99 7.08 0.28 -4.20
CA TYR A 99 8.35 0.18 -3.51
C TYR A 99 9.44 -0.23 -4.49
N VAL A 100 10.64 0.32 -4.32
CA VAL A 100 11.79 -0.02 -5.14
C VAL A 100 13.03 -0.22 -4.30
N CYS A 101 13.98 -1.01 -4.77
CA CYS A 101 15.23 -1.18 -4.06
C CYS A 101 15.94 0.17 -3.87
N ALA A 102 16.49 0.40 -2.67
CA ALA A 102 17.17 1.65 -2.35
C ALA A 102 18.41 1.91 -3.21
N ARG A 103 18.93 0.88 -3.89
CA ARG A 103 20.02 0.99 -4.87
C ARG A 103 19.58 1.46 -6.25
N GLU A 104 18.27 1.50 -6.56
CA GLU A 104 17.74 2.08 -7.82
C GLU A 104 18.14 3.54 -7.99
N GLY A 105 18.10 4.30 -6.88
CA GLY A 105 18.35 5.73 -6.90
C GLY A 105 17.06 6.53 -7.12
N GLY A 106 16.73 7.36 -6.13
CA GLY A 106 15.67 8.36 -6.22
C GLY A 106 16.23 9.78 -6.03
N GLY A 107 15.67 10.74 -6.77
CA GLY A 107 16.08 12.16 -6.71
C GLY A 107 17.06 12.54 -7.81
N GLY A 108 16.75 13.65 -8.48
CA GLY A 108 17.39 14.10 -9.72
C GLY A 108 18.91 14.02 -9.70
N ALA A 109 19.47 13.40 -10.73
CA ALA A 109 20.89 13.51 -11.02
C ALA A 109 21.23 15.01 -11.15
N LYS A 110 21.97 15.57 -10.19
CA LYS A 110 22.60 16.86 -10.44
C LYS A 110 23.51 16.66 -11.63
N LYS A 111 23.26 17.40 -12.73
CA LYS A 111 24.13 17.43 -13.90
C LYS A 111 25.57 17.58 -13.40
N ASN A 112 26.38 16.58 -13.76
CA ASN A 112 27.78 16.41 -13.46
C ASN A 112 28.48 17.76 -13.14
N ARG A 113 28.75 18.05 -11.85
CA ARG A 113 29.84 19.00 -11.56
C ARG A 113 31.07 18.27 -12.07
N GLN A 114 31.70 18.79 -13.13
CA GLN A 114 32.97 18.29 -13.63
C GLN A 114 33.85 17.94 -12.43
N LYS A 115 34.19 16.66 -12.30
CA LYS A 115 35.09 16.15 -11.29
C LYS A 115 36.40 16.90 -11.52
N SER A 116 36.69 17.90 -10.67
CA SER A 116 37.94 18.63 -10.78
C SER A 116 39.09 17.63 -10.66
N ALA A 117 40.23 17.90 -11.28
CA ALA A 117 41.41 17.01 -11.18
C ALA A 117 41.77 16.69 -9.72
N LYS A 118 41.48 17.60 -8.78
CA LYS A 118 41.59 17.39 -7.32
C LYS A 118 40.67 16.31 -6.75
N ALA A 119 39.46 16.13 -7.31
CA ALA A 119 38.51 15.12 -6.84
C ALA A 119 38.76 13.72 -7.45
N ALA A 120 39.60 13.63 -8.49
CA ALA A 120 39.99 12.34 -9.06
C ALA A 120 40.90 11.53 -8.11
N ASP A 121 41.68 12.22 -7.28
CA ASP A 121 42.62 11.64 -6.31
C ASP A 121 41.97 11.30 -4.94
N TRP A 122 40.68 11.59 -4.78
CA TRP A 122 39.95 11.31 -3.53
C TRP A 122 39.33 9.93 -3.61
N ASP A 123 39.99 8.94 -3.01
CA ASP A 123 39.40 7.62 -2.84
C ASP A 123 38.35 7.65 -1.72
N ARG A 124 37.14 7.17 -2.03
CA ARG A 124 36.05 7.18 -1.04
C ARG A 124 36.14 5.93 -0.18
N LYS A 125 36.21 6.13 1.13
CA LYS A 125 36.16 5.03 2.11
C LYS A 125 34.87 4.21 2.04
N VAL A 126 33.77 4.81 1.58
CA VAL A 126 32.47 4.16 1.45
C VAL A 126 32.05 4.16 -0.01
N PRO A 127 31.77 2.99 -0.60
CA PRO A 127 31.28 2.92 -1.97
C PRO A 127 29.92 3.59 -2.13
N ILE A 128 29.57 3.96 -3.35
CA ILE A 128 28.31 4.64 -3.63
C ILE A 128 27.15 3.64 -3.50
N LYS A 129 26.17 3.95 -2.62
CA LYS A 129 24.97 3.13 -2.43
C LYS A 129 24.15 2.94 -3.72
N ARG A 130 24.05 3.97 -4.55
CA ARG A 130 23.26 3.96 -5.78
C ARG A 130 24.03 3.34 -6.94
N LEU A 131 23.36 2.51 -7.72
CA LEU A 131 23.89 1.97 -8.97
C LEU A 131 23.68 2.97 -10.10
N ALA A 132 24.59 2.98 -11.08
CA ALA A 132 24.49 3.88 -12.23
C ALA A 132 23.23 3.60 -13.07
N ASP A 133 22.95 2.31 -13.31
CA ASP A 133 21.80 1.85 -14.10
C ASP A 133 20.57 1.53 -13.24
N GLY A 134 20.67 1.70 -11.92
CA GLY A 134 19.64 1.34 -10.97
C GLY A 134 19.50 -0.18 -10.74
N CYS A 135 18.54 -0.54 -9.89
CA CYS A 135 18.20 -1.91 -9.53
C CYS A 135 16.79 -2.22 -10.03
N PRO A 136 16.57 -3.33 -10.76
CA PRO A 136 15.26 -3.64 -11.33
C PRO A 136 14.26 -4.21 -10.31
N CYS A 137 14.67 -4.43 -9.06
CA CYS A 137 13.81 -4.93 -8.00
C CYS A 137 12.77 -3.88 -7.59
N TRP A 138 11.50 -4.27 -7.65
CA TRP A 138 10.36 -3.45 -7.28
C TRP A 138 9.20 -4.30 -6.76
N LEU A 139 8.36 -3.70 -5.94
CA LEU A 139 7.17 -4.29 -5.36
C LEU A 139 6.01 -3.31 -5.49
N GLN A 140 4.95 -3.73 -6.17
CA GLN A 140 3.71 -2.98 -6.27
C GLN A 140 2.66 -3.62 -5.38
N VAL A 141 2.04 -2.84 -4.50
CA VAL A 141 0.99 -3.29 -3.59
C VAL A 141 -0.28 -2.50 -3.85
N LYS A 142 -1.42 -3.18 -3.92
CA LYS A 142 -2.74 -2.58 -4.10
C LYS A 142 -3.64 -2.87 -2.91
N ARG A 143 -4.44 -1.88 -2.53
CA ARG A 143 -5.56 -1.99 -1.57
C ARG A 143 -6.89 -1.94 -2.31
N TYR A 144 -7.87 -2.68 -1.78
CA TYR A 144 -9.20 -2.79 -2.36
C TYR A 144 -10.27 -2.17 -1.45
N PRO A 145 -11.36 -1.61 -2.01
CA PRO A 145 -12.45 -1.06 -1.21
C PRO A 145 -13.11 -2.11 -0.32
N ASP A 146 -13.69 -1.66 0.79
CA ASP A 146 -14.47 -2.46 1.73
C ASP A 146 -13.77 -3.73 2.28
N THR A 147 -12.45 -3.80 2.12
CA THR A 147 -11.63 -4.94 2.56
C THR A 147 -10.30 -4.45 3.12
N ASN A 148 -9.72 -5.25 4.01
CA ASN A 148 -8.34 -5.05 4.46
C ASN A 148 -7.32 -5.77 3.57
N LEU A 149 -7.80 -6.43 2.51
CA LEU A 149 -6.99 -7.25 1.63
C LEU A 149 -6.03 -6.39 0.83
N LEU A 150 -4.78 -6.86 0.80
CA LEU A 150 -3.74 -6.32 -0.05
C LEU A 150 -3.29 -7.40 -1.02
N CYS A 151 -3.04 -7.02 -2.27
CA CYS A 151 -2.35 -7.90 -3.22
C CYS A 151 -1.05 -7.24 -3.68
N GLY A 152 -0.06 -8.06 -3.98
CA GLY A 152 1.28 -7.64 -4.35
C GLY A 152 1.76 -8.29 -5.63
N LYS A 153 2.41 -7.49 -6.48
CA LYS A 153 3.22 -7.96 -7.60
C LYS A 153 4.67 -7.61 -7.32
N TYR A 154 5.53 -8.61 -7.30
CA TYR A 154 6.90 -8.48 -6.86
C TYR A 154 7.88 -8.97 -7.93
N ASN A 155 8.82 -8.11 -8.32
CA ASN A 155 9.99 -8.50 -9.09
C ASN A 155 11.21 -8.56 -8.17
N ASP A 156 11.69 -9.76 -7.91
CA ASP A 156 12.83 -10.03 -7.03
C ASP A 156 14.20 -9.99 -7.74
N THR A 157 14.23 -9.53 -8.99
CA THR A 157 15.49 -9.48 -9.73
C THR A 157 16.34 -8.30 -9.25
N HIS A 158 17.57 -8.58 -8.81
CA HIS A 158 18.56 -7.57 -8.43
C HIS A 158 19.73 -7.53 -9.42
N SER A 159 20.26 -6.34 -9.69
CA SER A 159 21.46 -6.11 -10.51
C SER A 159 22.74 -6.00 -9.66
N HIS A 160 22.66 -6.37 -8.38
CA HIS A 160 23.74 -6.31 -7.42
C HIS A 160 23.64 -7.45 -6.42
N ASP A 161 24.72 -7.70 -5.70
CA ASP A 161 24.74 -8.71 -4.65
C ASP A 161 23.76 -8.35 -3.54
N ILE A 162 23.07 -9.38 -3.03
CA ILE A 162 22.16 -9.33 -1.88
C ILE A 162 22.80 -10.08 -0.70
N GLY A 163 22.18 -10.01 0.48
CA GLY A 163 22.71 -10.66 1.68
C GLY A 163 23.86 -9.87 2.30
N LYS A 164 24.87 -10.58 2.82
CA LYS A 164 25.94 -9.98 3.65
C LYS A 164 26.70 -8.85 2.94
N GLU A 165 26.97 -9.01 1.65
CA GLU A 165 27.67 -8.01 0.84
C GLU A 165 26.89 -6.70 0.69
N ASN A 166 25.55 -6.76 0.81
CA ASN A 166 24.70 -5.58 0.70
C ASN A 166 24.50 -4.84 2.02
N ILE A 167 24.86 -5.43 3.17
CA ILE A 167 24.61 -4.86 4.50
C ILE A 167 25.17 -3.43 4.62
N LEU A 168 26.36 -3.20 4.06
CA LEU A 168 27.03 -1.88 4.05
C LEU A 168 26.19 -0.76 3.41
N TYR A 169 25.23 -1.12 2.56
CA TYR A 169 24.35 -0.18 1.86
C TYR A 169 22.96 -0.05 2.48
N THR A 170 22.69 -0.79 3.55
CA THR A 170 21.35 -0.88 4.15
C THR A 170 21.37 -0.44 5.61
N ASN A 171 20.23 0.04 6.10
CA ASN A 171 20.07 0.42 7.52
C ASN A 171 19.19 -0.61 8.26
N ILE A 172 19.59 -1.87 8.22
CA ILE A 172 18.89 -3.00 8.83
C ILE A 172 19.68 -3.35 10.10
N SER A 173 19.26 -2.80 11.24
CA SER A 173 19.81 -3.10 12.56
C SER A 173 18.86 -3.95 13.38
#